data_AF-A0A7X8YE31-F1
#
_entry.id   AF-A0A7X8YE31-F1
#
_cell.length_a   1.000
_cell.length_b   1.000
_cell.length_c   1.000
_cell.angle_alpha   90.00
_cell.angle_beta   90.00
_cell.angle_gamma   90.00
#
_symmetry.space_group_name_H-M   'P 1'
#
loop_
_entity.id
_entity.type
_entity.pdbx_description
1 polymer ?
#
loop_
_entity_poly.entity_id
_entity_poly.type
_entity_poly.pdbx_seq_one_letter_code
_entity_poly.pdbx_strand_id
1 'polypeptide(L)'
;MLIAEEIAGKYGDLGTRATVGRLEVQPNSITTIPGSVTFSLDIRDTEAQRQDAVTEEILDKISTACQRRGVELEVRRTSQTPPTALPTWITEALERSVTDLGLPYRILQSGAGHDSKHINEKVPAGMLFVPSRQGLSHVPEEWTDVEDIATGVQVLYETVLSLDEQL
;
A
#
# COMPACT_ATOMS: atom_id res chain seq x y z
N MET A 1 10.07 -16.72 -10.37
CA MET A 1 9.26 -15.86 -9.49
C MET A 1 10.02 -15.71 -8.18
N LEU A 2 10.07 -14.50 -7.61
CA LEU A 2 10.71 -14.30 -6.31
C LEU A 2 9.88 -14.99 -5.22
N ILE A 3 10.52 -15.57 -4.21
CA ILE A 3 9.81 -16.23 -3.08
C ILE A 3 8.81 -15.26 -2.42
N ALA A 4 9.18 -13.98 -2.29
CA ALA A 4 8.31 -12.95 -1.76
C ALA A 4 7.04 -12.76 -2.61
N GLU A 5 7.17 -12.72 -3.94
CA GLU A 5 6.04 -12.61 -4.87
C GLU A 5 5.14 -13.85 -4.81
N GLU A 6 5.75 -15.05 -4.73
CA GLU A 6 5.02 -16.31 -4.62
C GLU A 6 4.15 -16.35 -3.36
N ILE A 7 4.72 -16.00 -2.21
CA ILE A 7 4.02 -16.03 -0.93
C ILE A 7 2.93 -14.97 -0.90
N ALA A 8 3.24 -13.73 -1.25
CA ALA A 8 2.24 -12.66 -1.27
C ALA A 8 1.13 -12.92 -2.30
N GLY A 9 1.46 -13.55 -3.44
CA GLY A 9 0.52 -13.88 -4.50
C GLY A 9 -0.61 -14.80 -4.05
N LYS A 10 -0.38 -15.68 -3.06
CA LYS A 10 -1.43 -16.54 -2.45
C LYS A 10 -2.58 -15.72 -1.84
N TYR A 11 -2.29 -14.48 -1.46
CA TYR A 11 -3.20 -13.56 -0.79
C TYR A 11 -3.36 -12.25 -1.56
N GLY A 12 -3.02 -12.24 -2.85
CA GLY A 12 -3.05 -11.04 -3.69
C GLY A 12 -4.43 -10.40 -3.77
N ASP A 13 -5.48 -11.22 -3.88
CA ASP A 13 -6.87 -10.76 -3.92
C ASP A 13 -7.35 -10.17 -2.58
N LEU A 14 -6.67 -10.49 -1.49
CA LEU A 14 -6.95 -9.95 -0.15
C LEU A 14 -6.16 -8.66 0.15
N GLY A 15 -5.40 -8.15 -0.82
CA GLY A 15 -4.63 -6.91 -0.68
C GLY A 15 -3.18 -7.11 -0.21
N THR A 16 -2.70 -8.35 -0.15
CA THR A 16 -1.31 -8.64 0.22
C THR A 16 -0.36 -8.29 -0.92
N ARG A 17 0.72 -7.56 -0.65
CA ARG A 17 1.78 -7.25 -1.61
C ARG A 17 3.14 -7.42 -0.94
N ALA A 18 4.10 -7.98 -1.66
CA ALA A 18 5.50 -8.03 -1.23
C ALA A 18 6.41 -7.64 -2.39
N THR A 19 7.35 -6.74 -2.13
CA THR A 19 8.21 -6.15 -3.17
C THR A 19 9.66 -6.10 -2.70
N VAL A 20 10.58 -6.55 -3.56
CA VAL A 20 12.01 -6.27 -3.42
C VAL A 20 12.35 -5.08 -4.32
N GLY A 21 12.31 -3.87 -3.76
CA GLY A 21 12.46 -2.63 -4.53
C GLY A 21 13.91 -2.18 -4.78
N ARG A 22 14.87 -2.62 -3.96
CA ARG A 22 16.29 -2.30 -4.06
C ARG A 22 17.12 -3.54 -3.80
N LEU A 23 18.16 -3.74 -4.60
CA LEU A 23 19.11 -4.83 -4.49
C LEU A 23 20.51 -4.31 -4.81
N GLU A 24 21.45 -4.53 -3.89
CA GLU A 24 22.85 -4.16 -4.00
C GLU A 24 23.70 -5.40 -3.85
N VAL A 25 24.45 -5.74 -4.89
CA VAL A 25 25.35 -6.88 -4.92
C VAL A 25 26.76 -6.35 -4.78
N GLN A 26 27.61 -6.97 -3.94
CA GLN A 26 29.02 -6.60 -3.83
C GLN A 26 29.92 -7.81 -4.13
N PRO A 27 30.97 -7.67 -4.96
CA PRO A 27 31.45 -6.43 -5.60
C PRO A 27 30.71 -6.06 -6.91
N ASN A 28 29.65 -6.78 -7.28
CA ASN A 28 28.90 -6.59 -8.54
C ASN A 28 29.73 -6.78 -9.83
N SER A 29 30.69 -7.70 -9.80
CA SER A 29 31.52 -8.05 -10.97
C SER A 29 31.01 -9.32 -11.64
N ILE A 30 31.00 -9.35 -12.98
CA ILE A 30 30.51 -10.49 -13.76
C ILE A 30 31.32 -11.78 -13.54
N THR A 31 32.59 -11.67 -13.13
CA THR A 31 33.50 -12.81 -12.92
C THR A 31 33.81 -13.09 -11.46
N THR A 32 33.29 -12.31 -10.52
CA THR A 32 33.61 -12.44 -9.10
C THR A 32 32.36 -12.90 -8.34
N ILE A 33 32.48 -13.99 -7.58
CA ILE A 33 31.42 -14.47 -6.70
C ILE A 33 31.07 -13.34 -5.70
N PRO A 34 29.79 -12.94 -5.56
CA PRO A 34 29.40 -11.93 -4.59
C PRO A 34 29.77 -12.33 -3.16
N GLY A 35 30.37 -11.39 -2.42
CA GLY A 35 30.67 -11.56 -1.00
C GLY A 35 29.50 -11.14 -0.10
N SER A 36 28.66 -10.21 -0.57
CA SER A 36 27.46 -9.79 0.14
C SER A 36 26.38 -9.30 -0.82
N VAL A 37 25.12 -9.41 -0.39
CA VAL A 37 23.95 -8.84 -1.06
C VAL A 37 23.09 -8.17 -0.01
N THR A 38 22.76 -6.90 -0.23
CA THR A 38 21.82 -6.14 0.60
C THR A 38 20.60 -5.81 -0.22
N PHE A 39 19.40 -6.03 0.31
CA PHE A 39 18.17 -5.71 -0.41
C PHE A 39 17.08 -5.21 0.55
N SER A 40 16.11 -4.49 0.00
CA SER A 40 14.92 -4.05 0.72
C SER A 40 13.79 -5.06 0.52
N LEU A 41 12.96 -5.25 1.54
CA LEU A 41 11.72 -6.01 1.44
C LEU A 41 10.58 -5.16 2.01
N ASP A 42 9.62 -4.78 1.16
CA ASP A 42 8.40 -4.06 1.53
C ASP A 42 7.23 -5.04 1.50
N ILE A 43 6.52 -5.19 2.62
CA ILE A 43 5.34 -6.07 2.75
C ILE A 43 4.16 -5.24 3.22
N ARG A 44 3.07 -5.28 2.47
CA ARG A 44 1.84 -4.56 2.75
C ARG A 44 0.67 -5.51 2.79
N ASP A 45 -0.26 -5.20 3.66
CA ASP A 45 -1.52 -5.90 3.80
C ASP A 45 -2.60 -4.92 4.27
N THR A 46 -3.85 -5.31 4.08
CA THR A 46 -5.05 -4.65 4.60
C THR A 46 -5.42 -5.19 5.99
N GLU A 47 -4.84 -6.33 6.40
CA GLU A 47 -5.03 -6.97 7.70
C GLU A 47 -3.69 -7.23 8.40
N ALA A 48 -3.57 -6.74 9.64
CA ALA A 48 -2.31 -6.81 10.40
C ALA A 48 -1.83 -8.25 10.62
N GLN A 49 -2.75 -9.16 10.97
CA GLN A 49 -2.40 -10.56 11.25
C GLN A 49 -1.83 -11.26 10.02
N ARG A 50 -2.39 -10.98 8.83
CA ARG A 50 -1.89 -11.55 7.58
C ARG A 50 -0.56 -10.91 7.17
N GLN A 51 -0.38 -9.60 7.39
CA GLN A 51 0.92 -8.93 7.20
C GLN A 51 2.03 -9.62 8.00
N ASP A 52 1.77 -9.88 9.28
CA ASP A 52 2.74 -10.51 10.18
C ASP A 52 3.01 -11.96 9.74
N ALA A 53 1.98 -12.75 9.44
CA ALA A 53 2.12 -14.14 8.98
C ALA A 53 2.92 -14.25 7.66
N VAL A 54 2.65 -13.38 6.68
CA VAL A 54 3.37 -13.34 5.40
C VAL A 54 4.82 -12.91 5.62
N THR A 55 5.07 -11.97 6.53
CA THR A 55 6.42 -11.53 6.90
C THR A 55 7.21 -12.69 7.50
N GLU A 56 6.64 -13.43 8.45
CA GLU A 56 7.27 -14.58 9.07
C GLU A 56 7.57 -15.69 8.06
N GLU A 57 6.62 -16.02 7.17
CA GLU A 57 6.82 -17.04 6.14
C GLU A 57 7.97 -16.66 5.19
N ILE A 58 8.03 -15.40 4.74
CA ILE A 58 9.11 -14.94 3.85
C ILE A 58 10.47 -15.01 4.58
N LEU A 59 10.54 -14.55 5.83
CA LEU A 59 11.78 -14.56 6.61
C LEU A 59 12.29 -15.99 6.89
N ASP A 60 11.39 -16.93 7.18
CA ASP A 60 11.75 -18.34 7.36
C ASP A 60 12.33 -18.96 6.08
N LYS A 61 11.73 -18.65 4.91
CA LYS A 61 12.26 -19.10 3.62
C LYS A 61 13.62 -18.49 3.29
N ILE A 62 13.83 -17.22 3.61
CA ILE A 62 15.14 -16.55 3.44
C ILE A 62 16.18 -17.23 4.35
N SER A 63 15.85 -17.43 5.62
CA SER A 63 16.73 -18.12 6.58
C SER A 63 17.11 -19.53 6.10
N THR A 64 16.13 -20.32 5.65
CA THR A 64 16.37 -21.65 5.08
C THR A 64 17.28 -21.60 3.86
N ALA A 65 17.09 -20.61 2.97
CA ALA A 65 17.94 -20.44 1.79
C ALA A 65 19.39 -20.06 2.17
N CYS A 66 19.58 -19.19 3.17
CA CYS A 66 20.89 -18.80 3.69
C CYS A 66 21.62 -19.98 4.33
N GLN A 67 20.94 -20.75 5.19
CA GLN A 67 21.49 -21.95 5.82
C GLN A 67 21.96 -22.98 4.78
N ARG A 68 21.13 -23.27 3.77
CA ARG A 68 21.49 -24.18 2.68
C ARG A 68 22.71 -23.73 1.88
N ARG A 69 22.94 -22.41 1.79
CA ARG A 69 24.07 -21.81 1.06
C ARG A 69 25.29 -21.56 1.94
N GLY A 70 25.18 -21.75 3.26
CA GLY A 70 26.26 -21.46 4.21
C GLY A 70 26.60 -19.96 4.30
N VAL A 71 25.61 -19.08 4.12
CA VAL A 71 25.79 -17.63 4.23
C VAL A 71 25.07 -17.09 5.47
N GLU A 72 25.60 -16.01 6.02
CA GLU A 72 25.00 -15.30 7.14
C GLU A 72 23.79 -14.48 6.69
N LEU A 73 22.82 -14.30 7.59
CA LEU A 73 21.63 -13.48 7.37
C LEU A 73 21.52 -12.45 8.48
N GLU A 74 21.49 -11.18 8.11
CA GLU A 74 21.11 -10.08 8.97
C GLU A 74 19.80 -9.48 8.47
N VAL A 75 18.83 -9.30 9.37
CA VAL A 75 17.55 -8.67 9.05
C VAL A 75 17.36 -7.48 9.97
N ARG A 76 17.22 -6.30 9.38
CA ARG A 76 16.92 -5.07 10.11
C ARG A 76 15.57 -4.52 9.67
N ARG A 77 14.61 -4.52 10.60
CA ARG A 77 13.31 -3.88 10.38
C ARG A 77 13.47 -2.35 10.40
N THR A 78 13.23 -1.72 9.25
CA THR A 78 13.34 -0.25 9.12
C THR A 78 12.06 0.49 9.50
N SER A 79 10.90 -0.14 9.32
CA SER A 79 9.58 0.43 9.64
C SER A 79 8.55 -0.66 9.89
N GLN A 80 7.56 -0.35 10.73
CA GLN A 80 6.30 -1.08 10.85
C GLN A 80 5.18 -0.06 10.92
N THR A 81 4.13 -0.28 10.14
CA THR A 81 2.93 0.53 10.33
C THR A 81 1.71 -0.35 10.04
N PRO A 82 0.87 -0.63 11.05
CA PRO A 82 -0.29 -1.49 10.85
C PRO A 82 -1.30 -0.84 9.89
N PRO A 83 -2.20 -1.62 9.27
CA PRO A 83 -3.35 -1.08 8.56
C PRO A 83 -4.19 -0.21 9.51
N THR A 84 -4.72 0.89 9.00
CA THR A 84 -5.52 1.84 9.80
C THR A 84 -6.91 1.95 9.20
N ALA A 85 -7.93 1.66 9.99
CA ALA A 85 -9.31 1.96 9.64
C ALA A 85 -9.58 3.46 9.81
N LEU A 86 -10.10 4.08 8.77
CA LEU A 86 -10.65 5.43 8.85
C LEU A 86 -12.09 5.38 9.40
N PRO A 87 -12.59 6.46 10.01
CA PRO A 87 -13.92 6.49 10.61
C PRO A 87 -15.02 6.30 9.56
N THR A 88 -15.93 5.35 9.80
CA THR A 88 -16.96 4.99 8.82
C THR A 88 -17.92 6.13 8.51
N TRP A 89 -18.21 7.00 9.48
CA TRP A 89 -19.13 8.12 9.28
C TRP A 89 -18.63 9.14 8.24
N ILE A 90 -17.31 9.27 8.04
CA ILE A 90 -16.76 10.13 6.96
C ILE A 90 -16.94 9.43 5.61
N THR A 91 -16.70 8.12 5.55
CA THR A 91 -16.98 7.31 4.35
C THR A 91 -18.46 7.39 3.99
N GLU A 92 -19.36 7.26 4.96
CA GLU A 92 -20.80 7.37 4.76
C GLU A 92 -21.21 8.77 4.27
N ALA A 93 -20.54 9.84 4.72
CA ALA A 93 -20.76 11.19 4.21
C ALA A 93 -20.33 11.33 2.74
N LEU A 94 -19.17 10.77 2.38
CA LEU A 94 -18.72 10.69 0.98
C LEU A 94 -19.72 9.90 0.12
N GLU A 95 -20.19 8.74 0.62
CA GLU A 95 -21.17 7.89 -0.06
C GLU A 95 -22.49 8.61 -0.32
N ARG A 96 -22.97 9.41 0.64
CA ARG A 96 -24.14 10.26 0.45
C ARG A 96 -23.90 11.30 -0.65
N SER A 97 -22.79 12.04 -0.60
CA SER A 97 -22.47 13.06 -1.60
C SER A 97 -22.36 12.49 -3.02
N VAL A 98 -21.69 11.35 -3.22
CA VAL A 98 -21.63 10.72 -4.55
C VAL A 98 -22.99 10.22 -5.03
N THR A 99 -23.83 9.73 -4.10
CA THR A 99 -25.18 9.24 -4.41
C THR A 99 -26.10 10.40 -4.83
N ASP A 100 -26.06 11.52 -4.11
CA ASP A 100 -26.86 12.71 -4.40
C ASP A 100 -26.48 13.35 -5.73
N LEU A 101 -25.19 13.28 -6.10
CA LEU A 101 -24.67 13.70 -7.41
C LEU A 101 -24.96 12.69 -8.53
N GLY A 102 -25.52 11.52 -8.22
CA GLY A 102 -25.82 10.47 -9.21
C GLY A 102 -24.57 9.82 -9.82
N LEU A 103 -23.44 9.82 -9.10
CA LEU A 103 -22.16 9.33 -9.59
C LEU A 103 -21.95 7.85 -9.22
N PRO A 104 -21.39 7.03 -10.13
CA PRO A 104 -20.98 5.68 -9.80
C PRO A 104 -19.77 5.71 -8.87
N TYR A 105 -19.74 4.82 -7.88
CA TYR A 105 -18.63 4.72 -6.95
C TYR A 105 -18.39 3.28 -6.50
N ARG A 106 -17.28 3.07 -5.79
CA ARG A 106 -16.97 1.83 -5.07
C ARG A 106 -16.18 2.15 -3.81
N ILE A 107 -16.39 1.37 -2.75
CA ILE A 107 -15.57 1.43 -1.54
C ILE A 107 -14.28 0.65 -1.78
N LEU A 108 -13.14 1.25 -1.42
CA LEU A 108 -11.82 0.65 -1.60
C LEU A 108 -10.96 0.87 -0.36
N GLN A 109 -10.01 -0.04 -0.18
CA GLN A 109 -8.88 0.14 0.72
C GLN A 109 -7.72 0.79 -0.06
N SER A 110 -7.00 1.73 0.55
CA SER A 110 -5.76 2.23 -0.05
C SER A 110 -4.61 1.25 0.18
N GLY A 111 -3.94 0.83 -0.89
CA GLY A 111 -2.68 0.07 -0.82
C GLY A 111 -1.44 0.96 -0.65
N ALA A 112 -1.60 2.29 -0.74
CA ALA A 112 -0.54 3.27 -0.57
C ALA A 112 -0.59 3.93 0.81
N GLY A 113 0.57 4.37 1.29
CA GLY A 113 0.65 5.21 2.49
C GLY A 113 0.24 6.64 2.14
N HIS A 114 -0.62 7.24 2.97
CA HIS A 114 -1.06 8.64 2.84
C HIS A 114 -1.01 9.32 4.20
N ASP A 115 -0.91 10.66 4.21
CA ASP A 115 -0.89 11.45 5.43
C ASP A 115 -2.17 11.30 6.25
N SER A 116 -3.30 11.01 5.61
CA SER A 116 -4.59 10.71 6.26
C SER A 116 -4.47 9.66 7.35
N LYS A 117 -3.56 8.68 7.19
CA LYS A 117 -3.25 7.69 8.23
C LYS A 117 -2.78 8.32 9.53
N HIS A 118 -1.81 9.23 9.44
CA HIS A 118 -1.22 9.90 10.60
C HIS A 118 -2.16 10.98 11.14
N ILE A 119 -2.88 11.69 10.25
CA ILE A 119 -3.90 12.67 10.63
C ILE A 119 -4.99 12.00 11.47
N ASN A 120 -5.41 10.78 11.08
CA ASN A 120 -6.43 9.99 11.78
C ASN A 120 -6.07 9.66 13.25
N GLU A 121 -4.80 9.74 13.64
CA GLU A 121 -4.37 9.57 15.03
C GLU A 121 -4.72 10.78 15.92
N LYS A 122 -5.04 11.92 15.30
CA LYS A 122 -5.29 13.20 16.00
C LYS A 122 -6.71 13.70 15.79
N VAL A 123 -7.21 13.60 14.55
CA VAL A 123 -8.56 14.03 14.17
C VAL A 123 -9.14 13.04 13.16
N PRO A 124 -10.47 12.83 13.14
CA PRO A 124 -11.11 11.97 12.15
C PRO A 124 -10.71 12.36 10.71
N ALA A 125 -10.26 11.38 9.92
CA ALA A 125 -9.86 11.61 8.53
C ALA A 125 -10.58 10.66 7.57
N GLY A 126 -10.91 11.14 6.37
CA GLY A 126 -11.44 10.34 5.26
C GLY A 126 -10.57 10.45 4.03
N MET A 127 -10.84 9.61 3.03
CA MET A 127 -10.16 9.67 1.75
C MET A 127 -11.17 9.53 0.62
N LEU A 128 -11.02 10.37 -0.40
CA LEU A 128 -11.72 10.28 -1.68
C LEU A 128 -10.68 9.98 -2.77
N PHE A 129 -10.96 8.99 -3.61
CA PHE A 129 -10.13 8.63 -4.74
C PHE A 129 -10.83 8.98 -6.05
N VAL A 130 -10.05 9.49 -6.99
CA VAL A 130 -10.43 9.62 -8.41
C VAL A 130 -9.62 8.63 -9.23
N PRO A 131 -10.12 8.16 -10.39
CA PRO A 131 -9.38 7.21 -11.21
C PRO A 131 -8.13 7.85 -11.81
N SER A 132 -7.07 7.04 -11.99
CA SER A 132 -5.93 7.37 -12.84
C SER A 132 -5.87 6.38 -13.99
N ARG A 133 -5.45 6.84 -15.18
CA ARG A 133 -5.38 6.01 -16.38
C ARG A 133 -4.51 4.78 -16.13
N GLN A 134 -5.10 3.60 -16.37
CA GLN A 134 -4.48 2.30 -16.12
C GLN A 134 -4.02 2.05 -14.67
N GLY A 135 -4.41 2.90 -13.71
CA GLY A 135 -3.97 2.81 -12.31
C GLY A 135 -2.48 3.07 -12.12
N LEU A 136 -1.82 3.73 -13.07
CA LEU A 136 -0.40 4.07 -12.97
C LEU A 136 -0.18 5.15 -11.91
N SER A 137 0.92 5.00 -11.16
CA SER A 137 1.42 6.04 -10.26
C SER A 137 2.94 5.95 -10.09
N HIS A 138 3.59 7.05 -9.69
CA HIS A 138 5.05 7.17 -9.55
C HIS A 138 5.82 6.93 -10.86
N VAL A 139 5.18 7.22 -11.99
CA VAL A 139 5.77 7.14 -13.33
C VAL A 139 5.39 8.39 -14.13
N PRO A 140 6.19 8.81 -15.13
CA PRO A 140 5.88 10.00 -15.93
C PRO A 140 4.52 9.95 -16.66
N GLU A 141 4.00 8.76 -16.93
CA GLU A 141 2.72 8.51 -17.60
C GLU A 141 1.51 8.58 -16.64
N GLU A 142 1.73 8.80 -15.34
CA GLU A 142 0.65 9.03 -14.38
C GLU A 142 -0.26 10.16 -14.85
N TRP A 143 -1.56 9.87 -15.02
CA TRP A 143 -2.52 10.81 -15.56
C TRP A 143 -3.93 10.55 -15.01
N THR A 144 -4.60 11.62 -14.59
CA THR A 144 -6.02 11.63 -14.26
C THR A 144 -6.68 12.69 -15.15
N ASP A 145 -7.81 12.33 -15.77
CA ASP A 145 -8.53 13.24 -16.65
C ASP A 145 -9.15 14.40 -15.87
N VAL A 146 -9.17 15.59 -16.46
CA VAL A 146 -9.59 16.80 -15.75
C VAL A 146 -11.04 16.72 -15.28
N GLU A 147 -11.88 15.99 -16.01
CA GLU A 147 -13.26 15.70 -15.66
C GLU A 147 -13.35 14.84 -14.39
N ASP A 148 -12.46 13.85 -14.22
CA ASP A 148 -12.39 13.02 -13.01
C ASP A 148 -11.91 13.85 -11.81
N ILE A 149 -10.92 14.74 -12.01
CA ILE A 149 -10.47 15.68 -10.98
C ILE A 149 -11.61 16.60 -10.56
N ALA A 150 -12.30 17.22 -11.52
CA ALA A 150 -13.41 18.12 -11.27
C ALA A 150 -14.55 17.41 -10.51
N THR A 151 -14.86 16.17 -10.90
CA THR A 151 -15.83 15.31 -10.20
C THR A 151 -15.40 15.06 -8.76
N GLY A 152 -14.13 14.71 -8.53
CA GLY A 152 -13.60 14.53 -7.18
C GLY A 152 -13.67 15.79 -6.33
N VAL A 153 -13.37 16.95 -6.90
CA VAL A 153 -13.48 18.25 -6.21
C VAL A 153 -14.94 18.55 -5.85
N GLN A 154 -15.89 18.30 -6.75
CA GLN A 154 -17.31 18.50 -6.48
C GLN A 154 -17.80 17.60 -5.33
N VAL A 155 -17.43 16.32 -5.33
CA VAL A 155 -17.78 15.39 -4.25
C VAL A 155 -17.19 15.86 -2.93
N LEU A 156 -15.89 16.23 -2.92
CA LEU A 156 -15.22 16.74 -1.73
C LEU A 156 -15.93 17.99 -1.17
N TYR A 157 -16.32 18.92 -2.04
CA TYR A 157 -17.04 20.13 -1.68
C TYR A 157 -18.38 19.81 -1.00
N GLU A 158 -19.22 18.99 -1.63
CA GLU A 158 -20.53 18.61 -1.07
C GLU A 158 -20.38 17.84 0.26
N THR A 159 -19.37 16.97 0.38
CA THR A 159 -19.12 16.24 1.61
C THR A 159 -18.69 17.16 2.74
N VAL A 160 -17.80 18.12 2.47
CA VAL A 160 -17.36 19.08 3.50
C VAL A 160 -18.54 19.90 4.00
N LEU A 161 -19.42 20.39 3.11
CA LEU A 161 -20.64 21.09 3.53
C LEU A 161 -21.57 20.21 4.37
N SER A 162 -21.80 18.96 3.93
CA SER A 162 -22.65 18.03 4.67
C SER A 162 -22.12 17.74 6.08
N LEU A 163 -20.79 17.64 6.24
CA LEU A 163 -20.16 17.41 7.53
C LEU A 163 -20.19 18.65 8.42
N ASP A 164 -20.02 19.85 7.85
CA ASP A 164 -20.09 21.13 8.58
C ASP A 164 -21.48 21.35 9.20
N GLU A 165 -22.55 20.91 8.55
CA GLU A 165 -23.91 20.98 9.09
C GLU A 165 -24.18 19.97 10.23
N GLN A 166 -23.33 18.94 10.37
CA GLN A 166 -23.54 17.82 11.29
C GLN A 166 -22.63 17.86 12.53
N LEU A 167 -21.56 18.66 12.50
CA LEU A 167 -20.54 18.79 13.56
C LEU A 167 -20.72 20.07 14.39
#